data_AF-A0A816EIP4-F1
#
_entry.id   AF-A0A816EIP4-F1
#
_cell.length_a   1.000
_cell.length_b   1.000
_cell.length_c   1.000
_cell.angle_alpha   90.00
_cell.angle_beta   90.00
_cell.angle_gamma   90.00
#
_symmetry.space_group_name_H-M   'P 1'
#
loop_
_entity.id
_entity.type
_entity.pdbx_description
1 polymer ?
#
loop_
_entity_poly.entity_id
_entity_poly.type
_entity_poly.pdbx_seq_one_letter_code
_entity_poly.pdbx_strand_id
1 'polypeptide(L)'
;MTVYNLPDDITFTKTIIEPGQRLYAPNEGPNCKVIIKFLPIDYALNENLYNDLLPLNEEININVGFYSTVISNYVHKCLITMKPNELSQLNFNYSSDLNENQIITIFIHLSSFECFPEIYSMSIDNLYNFAFKLYHRSLCYILNFINEQPTDEHNKILENFNQLILSIYLNISACQLIYGNNLTLYRRGYAYANLNDYELALKDLQLANKLEPNDEKIENFYSFTVKDWQGNDVSLEQYRGKVSLVINVASECSLTYEHFEALVGLQQELNVGGRNIFQVLAFPTNQFGY
;
A
#
# COMPACT_ATOMS: atom_id res chain seq x y z
N MET A 1 -5.62 4.03 -6.14
CA MET A 1 -5.02 4.50 -4.87
C MET A 1 -4.41 5.85 -5.18
N THR A 2 -5.07 6.93 -4.76
CA THR A 2 -4.68 8.30 -5.12
C THR A 2 -3.40 8.65 -4.37
N VAL A 3 -2.31 8.83 -5.12
CA VAL A 3 -1.01 9.23 -4.61
C VAL A 3 -1.06 10.72 -4.28
N TYR A 4 -0.82 11.08 -3.03
CA TYR A 4 -0.49 12.46 -2.68
C TYR A 4 1.02 12.59 -2.84
N ASN A 5 1.44 13.34 -3.86
CA ASN A 5 2.83 13.77 -3.97
C ASN A 5 3.21 14.48 -2.67
N LEU A 6 4.31 14.04 -2.07
CA LEU A 6 4.95 14.73 -0.96
C LEU A 6 5.30 16.15 -1.41
N PRO A 7 4.97 17.20 -0.65
CA PRO A 7 5.60 18.51 -0.85
C PRO A 7 7.08 18.36 -0.50
N ASP A 8 7.97 18.72 -1.42
CA ASP A 8 9.40 18.41 -1.36
C ASP A 8 10.17 19.04 -0.19
N ASP A 9 9.57 19.96 0.58
CA ASP A 9 10.21 20.66 1.71
C ASP A 9 9.28 20.81 2.93
N ILE A 10 9.10 19.76 3.74
CA ILE A 10 8.43 19.88 5.06
C ILE A 10 9.46 20.18 6.14
N THR A 11 9.39 21.40 6.70
CA THR A 11 10.13 21.75 7.93
C THR A 11 9.22 21.58 9.14
N PHE A 12 9.72 20.98 10.22
CA PHE A 12 8.95 20.80 11.45
C PHE A 12 9.68 21.35 12.66
N THR A 13 8.93 21.92 13.60
CA THR A 13 9.45 22.38 14.90
C THR A 13 8.56 21.84 16.02
N LYS A 14 9.17 21.45 17.14
CA LYS A 14 8.49 21.05 18.37
C LYS A 14 8.72 22.10 19.45
N THR A 15 7.65 22.54 20.11
CA THR A 15 7.71 23.41 21.29
C THR A 15 6.97 22.76 22.44
N ILE A 16 7.63 22.61 23.58
CA ILE A 16 7.01 22.08 24.80
C ILE A 16 6.20 23.22 25.43
N ILE A 17 4.89 23.06 25.50
CA ILE A 17 3.97 24.02 26.11
C ILE A 17 3.87 23.75 27.61
N GLU A 18 3.64 22.48 27.97
CA GLU A 18 3.65 22.02 29.36
C GLU A 18 4.61 20.84 29.48
N PRO A 19 5.65 20.92 30.33
CA PRO A 19 6.62 19.86 30.47
C PRO A 19 6.00 18.64 31.16
N GLY A 20 6.26 17.45 30.63
CA GLY A 20 5.80 16.21 31.25
C GLY A 20 6.56 15.87 32.53
N GLN A 21 6.02 14.90 33.24
CA GLN A 21 6.52 14.38 34.51
C GLN A 21 7.42 13.15 34.29
N ARG A 22 8.25 12.81 35.29
CA ARG A 22 9.17 11.65 35.29
C ARG A 22 10.37 11.78 34.31
N LEU A 23 11.28 10.79 34.39
CA LEU A 23 12.53 10.75 33.62
C LEU A 23 12.43 9.92 32.34
N TYR A 24 11.42 9.06 32.22
CA TYR A 24 11.31 8.09 31.13
C TYR A 24 10.42 8.63 30.01
N ALA A 25 10.87 8.42 28.77
CA ALA A 25 10.13 8.69 27.54
C ALA A 25 9.83 7.36 26.82
N PRO A 26 8.81 7.32 25.93
CA PRO A 26 8.54 6.14 25.11
C PRO A 26 9.75 5.76 24.25
N ASN A 27 10.03 4.45 24.14
CA ASN A 27 10.91 3.90 23.10
C ASN A 27 10.11 3.56 21.83
N GLU A 28 10.66 2.85 20.85
CA GLU A 28 9.86 2.30 19.74
C GLU A 28 9.09 1.04 20.16
N GLY A 29 7.85 0.88 19.68
CA GLY A 29 6.94 -0.22 20.05
C GLY A 29 5.90 -0.01 21.18
N PRO A 30 6.03 0.94 22.14
CA PRO A 30 5.05 1.10 23.21
C PRO A 30 3.70 1.61 22.69
N ASN A 31 2.64 1.30 23.42
CA ASN A 31 1.33 1.91 23.23
C ASN A 31 1.27 3.21 24.04
N CYS A 32 1.10 4.33 23.35
CA CYS A 32 0.92 5.65 23.93
C CYS A 32 -0.56 6.03 23.89
N LYS A 33 -1.09 6.51 25.02
CA LYS A 33 -2.38 7.19 25.10
C LYS A 33 -2.17 8.67 24.86
N VAL A 34 -2.73 9.19 23.78
CA VAL A 34 -2.49 10.57 23.35
C VAL A 34 -3.79 11.25 22.98
N ILE A 35 -3.84 12.56 23.16
CA ILE A 35 -4.91 13.41 22.63
C ILE A 35 -4.26 14.35 21.61
N ILE A 36 -4.77 14.33 20.38
CA ILE A 36 -4.25 15.14 19.26
C ILE A 36 -5.28 16.19 18.86
N LYS A 37 -4.84 17.44 18.71
CA LYS A 37 -5.67 18.55 18.23
C LYS A 37 -4.98 19.27 17.07
N PHE A 38 -5.70 19.54 15.99
CA PHE A 38 -5.20 20.29 14.83
C PHE A 38 -5.70 21.74 14.84
N LEU A 39 -4.87 22.69 14.41
CA LEU A 39 -5.25 24.07 14.15
C LEU A 39 -4.59 24.62 12.86
N PRO A 40 -5.34 25.38 12.02
CA PRO A 40 -6.80 25.52 12.07
C PRO A 40 -7.48 24.28 11.49
N ILE A 41 -8.66 23.94 12.02
CA ILE A 41 -9.47 22.77 11.62
C ILE A 41 -9.95 22.89 10.16
N ASP A 42 -9.98 24.11 9.61
CA ASP A 42 -10.60 24.46 8.33
C ASP A 42 -9.71 24.26 7.09
N TYR A 43 -8.44 23.87 7.23
CA TYR A 43 -7.72 23.45 6.03
C TYR A 43 -8.27 22.10 5.61
N ALA A 44 -8.74 22.05 4.36
CA ALA A 44 -8.93 20.86 3.56
C ALA A 44 -7.59 20.10 3.34
N LEU A 45 -6.83 19.90 4.41
CA LEU A 45 -5.78 18.91 4.48
C LEU A 45 -6.48 17.59 4.24
N ASN A 46 -6.06 16.94 3.17
CA ASN A 46 -6.61 15.65 2.80
C ASN A 46 -6.59 14.72 4.02
N GLU A 47 -7.73 14.15 4.41
CA GLU A 47 -7.78 13.20 5.54
C GLU A 47 -6.72 12.10 5.39
N ASN A 48 -6.35 11.77 4.15
CA ASN A 48 -5.27 10.83 3.84
C ASN A 48 -3.88 11.23 4.39
N LEU A 49 -3.67 12.48 4.83
CA LEU A 49 -2.42 12.94 5.43
C LEU A 49 -2.32 12.67 6.94
N TYR A 50 -3.42 12.36 7.61
CA TYR A 50 -3.46 12.15 9.08
C TYR A 50 -4.55 11.18 9.55
N ASN A 51 -5.12 10.37 8.65
CA ASN A 51 -6.23 9.45 8.95
C ASN A 51 -5.93 8.48 10.11
N ASP A 52 -4.68 8.07 10.27
CA ASP A 52 -4.19 7.21 11.34
C ASP A 52 -4.09 7.89 12.71
N LEU A 53 -4.34 9.21 12.76
CA LEU A 53 -4.37 10.03 13.97
C LEU A 53 -5.80 10.39 14.41
N LEU A 54 -6.83 9.86 13.73
CA LEU A 54 -8.23 10.05 14.08
C LEU A 54 -8.69 9.06 15.17
N PRO A 55 -9.69 9.42 16.01
CA PRO A 55 -10.38 10.71 16.08
C PRO A 55 -9.56 11.83 16.73
N LEU A 56 -9.77 13.07 16.28
CA LEU A 56 -9.16 14.26 16.89
C LEU A 56 -9.92 14.69 18.15
N ASN A 57 -9.22 15.35 19.06
CA ASN A 57 -9.73 15.84 20.36
C ASN A 57 -10.18 14.76 21.35
N GLU A 58 -9.99 13.48 21.01
CA GLU A 58 -10.27 12.34 21.87
C GLU A 58 -8.96 11.63 22.24
N GLU A 59 -9.01 10.80 23.29
CA GLU A 59 -7.87 9.97 23.65
C GLU A 59 -7.80 8.74 22.75
N ILE A 60 -6.72 8.62 22.00
CA ILE A 60 -6.44 7.53 21.08
C ILE A 60 -5.21 6.75 21.53
N ASN A 61 -5.16 5.47 21.17
CA ASN A 61 -4.00 4.62 21.39
C ASN A 61 -3.13 4.61 20.13
N ILE A 62 -1.92 5.15 20.23
CA ILE A 62 -0.92 5.10 19.17
C ILE A 62 0.14 4.07 19.54
N ASN A 63 0.44 3.16 18.62
CA ASN A 63 1.61 2.31 18.76
C ASN A 63 2.81 3.01 18.12
N VAL A 64 3.80 3.41 18.94
CA VAL A 64 4.91 4.22 18.46
C VAL A 64 5.77 3.42 17.47
N GLY A 65 6.08 4.07 16.34
CA GLY A 65 6.70 3.43 15.18
C GLY A 65 5.74 2.86 14.11
N PHE A 66 4.42 2.93 14.32
CA PHE A 66 3.40 2.47 13.36
C PHE A 66 2.59 3.62 12.77
N TYR A 67 3.04 4.16 11.65
CA TYR A 67 2.37 5.26 10.95
C TYR A 67 2.15 4.91 9.48
N SER A 68 1.07 5.41 8.89
CA SER A 68 0.77 5.28 7.45
C SER A 68 0.85 6.60 6.71
N THR A 69 0.99 7.71 7.43
CA THR A 69 0.99 9.06 6.86
C THR A 69 2.24 9.84 7.25
N VAL A 70 2.52 10.88 6.46
CA VAL A 70 3.70 11.75 6.64
C VAL A 70 3.62 12.50 7.96
N ILE A 71 2.46 13.09 8.27
CA ILE A 71 2.25 13.81 9.52
C ILE A 71 2.41 12.84 10.70
N SER A 72 1.82 11.65 10.60
CA SER A 72 1.93 10.62 11.63
C SER A 72 3.38 10.19 11.89
N ASN A 73 4.23 10.08 10.87
CA ASN A 73 5.67 9.85 11.06
C ASN A 73 6.31 10.88 12.01
N TYR A 74 6.05 12.17 11.80
CA TYR A 74 6.61 13.23 12.65
C TYR A 74 5.98 13.28 14.04
N VAL A 75 4.68 12.98 14.16
CA VAL A 75 4.02 12.78 15.46
C VAL A 75 4.73 11.68 16.24
N HIS A 76 5.02 10.54 15.61
CA HIS A 76 5.72 9.41 16.24
C HIS A 76 7.14 9.78 16.67
N LYS A 77 7.88 10.53 15.83
CA LYS A 77 9.21 11.09 16.19
C LYS A 77 9.13 12.04 17.38
N CYS A 78 8.02 12.77 17.54
CA CYS A 78 7.82 13.62 18.71
C CYS A 78 7.50 12.80 19.96
N LEU A 79 6.62 11.79 19.86
CA LEU A 79 6.21 10.96 21.00
C LEU A 79 7.38 10.31 21.73
N ILE A 80 8.40 9.80 21.01
CA ILE A 80 9.60 9.19 21.63
C ILE A 80 10.45 10.18 22.44
N THR A 81 10.23 11.49 22.25
CA THR A 81 10.92 12.55 23.01
C THR A 81 10.04 13.15 24.11
N MET A 82 8.76 12.80 24.16
CA MET A 82 7.79 13.34 25.11
C MET A 82 7.83 12.57 26.43
N LYS A 83 7.57 13.28 27.52
CA LYS A 83 7.34 12.69 28.84
C LYS A 83 5.84 12.52 29.12
N PRO A 84 5.45 11.62 30.04
CA PRO A 84 4.06 11.50 30.47
C PRO A 84 3.48 12.84 30.96
N ASN A 85 2.24 13.15 30.60
CA ASN A 85 1.55 14.42 30.81
C ASN A 85 2.22 15.64 30.14
N GLU A 86 3.08 15.44 29.14
CA GLU A 86 3.63 16.54 28.34
C GLU A 86 2.60 17.03 27.32
N LEU A 87 2.44 18.35 27.22
CA LEU A 87 1.74 19.01 26.12
C LEU A 87 2.77 19.66 25.20
N SER A 88 2.80 19.24 23.95
CA SER A 88 3.70 19.79 22.93
C SER A 88 2.92 20.33 21.74
N GLN A 89 3.40 21.43 21.18
CA GLN A 89 2.96 21.98 19.92
C GLN A 89 3.97 21.61 18.82
N LEU A 90 3.47 21.18 17.67
CA LEU A 90 4.24 20.92 16.47
C LEU A 90 3.77 21.88 15.38
N ASN A 91 4.71 22.55 14.72
CA ASN A 91 4.43 23.37 13.55
C ASN A 91 5.09 22.74 12.33
N PHE A 92 4.30 22.46 11.30
CA PHE A 92 4.75 21.95 10.02
C PHE A 92 4.62 23.06 8.99
N ASN A 93 5.72 23.47 8.36
CA ASN A 93 5.66 24.36 7.22
C ASN A 93 5.88 23.54 5.95
N TYR A 94 5.00 23.72 4.96
CA TYR A 94 5.14 23.13 3.64
C TYR A 94 4.84 24.16 2.55
N SER A 95 5.51 24.00 1.42
CA SER A 95 5.29 24.78 0.21
C SER A 95 4.29 24.05 -0.69
N SER A 96 3.17 24.68 -1.02
CA SER A 96 2.27 24.19 -2.06
C SER A 96 2.73 24.68 -3.44
N ASP A 97 2.33 23.99 -4.52
CA ASP A 97 2.59 24.37 -5.92
C ASP A 97 2.16 25.81 -6.27
N LEU A 98 1.36 26.44 -5.41
CA LEU A 98 0.85 27.81 -5.54
C LEU A 98 1.72 28.88 -4.84
N ASN A 99 2.91 28.56 -4.33
CA ASN A 99 3.84 29.49 -3.66
C ASN A 99 3.30 30.18 -2.39
N GLU A 100 2.30 29.60 -1.72
CA GLU A 100 1.92 30.01 -0.36
C GLU A 100 2.48 29.01 0.66
N ASN A 101 3.33 29.50 1.57
CA ASN A 101 3.78 28.75 2.74
C ASN A 101 2.58 28.50 3.65
N GLN A 102 2.19 27.24 3.78
CA GLN A 102 1.12 26.83 4.68
C GLN A 102 1.72 26.25 5.97
N ILE A 103 1.10 26.58 7.10
CA ILE A 103 1.53 26.13 8.43
C ILE A 103 0.42 25.28 9.04
N ILE A 104 0.73 24.02 9.33
CA ILE A 104 -0.14 23.12 10.11
C ILE A 104 0.36 23.15 11.55
N THR A 105 -0.53 23.46 12.49
CA THR A 105 -0.22 23.36 13.92
C THR A 105 -0.92 22.15 14.52
N ILE A 106 -0.18 21.31 15.23
CA ILE A 106 -0.70 20.14 15.94
C ILE A 106 -0.32 20.23 17.41
N PHE A 107 -1.30 20.08 18.29
CA PHE A 107 -1.07 19.91 19.72
C PHE A 107 -1.19 18.43 20.05
N ILE A 108 -0.16 17.91 20.73
CA ILE A 108 -0.13 16.54 21.23
C ILE A 108 -0.03 16.60 22.74
N HIS A 109 -0.98 15.98 23.41
CA HIS A 109 -0.92 15.68 24.83
C HIS A 109 -0.63 14.20 25.02
N LEU A 110 0.51 13.85 25.62
CA LEU A 110 0.85 12.47 25.95
C LEU A 110 0.32 12.14 27.35
N SER A 111 -0.87 11.56 27.45
CA SER A 111 -1.48 11.19 28.75
C SER A 111 -0.61 10.15 29.49
N SER A 112 -0.27 9.05 28.80
CA SER A 112 0.53 7.97 29.38
C SER A 112 1.11 7.07 28.29
N PHE A 113 2.06 6.21 28.66
CA PHE A 113 2.54 5.16 27.77
C PHE A 113 2.82 3.89 28.58
N GLU A 114 2.65 2.75 27.92
CA GLU A 114 3.05 1.45 28.44
C GLU A 114 4.38 1.05 27.84
N CYS A 115 5.40 0.79 28.67
CA CYS A 115 6.66 0.25 28.18
C CYS A 115 6.40 -1.03 27.40
N PHE A 116 7.04 -1.16 26.24
CA PHE A 116 6.94 -2.38 25.47
C PHE A 116 7.54 -3.54 26.29
N PRO A 117 6.79 -4.64 26.50
CA PRO A 117 7.28 -5.75 27.31
C PRO A 117 8.52 -6.38 26.65
N GLU A 118 9.35 -7.03 27.45
CA GLU A 118 10.52 -7.74 26.93
C GLU A 118 10.04 -8.97 26.15
N ILE A 119 10.67 -9.27 25.00
CA ILE A 119 10.22 -10.33 24.08
C ILE A 119 9.98 -11.68 24.80
N TYR A 120 10.86 -12.05 25.74
CA TYR A 120 10.77 -13.30 26.49
C TYR A 120 9.64 -13.35 27.54
N SER A 121 9.04 -12.20 27.86
CA SER A 121 7.92 -12.10 28.82
C SER A 121 6.55 -12.12 28.15
N MET A 122 6.50 -12.11 26.81
CA MET A 122 5.24 -12.04 26.05
C MET A 122 4.54 -13.39 25.94
N SER A 123 3.20 -13.35 25.88
CA SER A 123 2.41 -14.50 25.44
C SER A 123 2.68 -14.81 23.96
N ILE A 124 2.38 -16.04 23.55
CA ILE A 124 2.49 -16.47 22.14
C ILE A 124 1.66 -15.55 21.23
N ASP A 125 0.43 -15.20 21.63
CA ASP A 125 -0.43 -14.31 20.85
C ASP A 125 0.17 -12.90 20.70
N ASN A 126 0.79 -12.38 21.76
CA ASN A 126 1.46 -11.09 21.72
C ASN A 126 2.72 -11.12 20.83
N LEU A 127 3.46 -12.23 20.82
CA LEU A 127 4.60 -12.43 19.92
C LEU A 127 4.17 -12.47 18.45
N TYR A 128 3.08 -13.17 18.12
CA TYR A 128 2.53 -13.19 16.75
C TYR A 128 2.07 -11.80 16.31
N ASN A 129 1.34 -11.09 17.17
CA ASN A 129 0.89 -9.73 16.89
C ASN A 129 2.07 -8.76 16.72
N PHE A 130 3.14 -8.93 17.50
CA PHE A 130 4.35 -8.15 17.37
C PHE A 130 5.12 -8.44 16.08
N ALA A 131 5.27 -9.71 15.70
CA ALA A 131 5.90 -10.10 14.44
C ALA A 131 5.13 -9.55 13.23
N PHE A 132 3.80 -9.71 13.21
CA PHE A 132 2.93 -9.13 12.19
C PHE A 132 3.17 -7.62 12.03
N LYS A 133 3.19 -6.92 13.16
CA LYS A 133 3.48 -5.49 13.24
C LYS A 133 4.85 -5.16 12.60
N LEU A 134 5.92 -5.84 12.98
CA LEU A 134 7.25 -5.60 12.39
C LEU A 134 7.27 -5.80 10.88
N TYR A 135 6.65 -6.87 10.38
CA TYR A 135 6.55 -7.11 8.93
C TYR A 135 5.76 -6.01 8.21
N HIS A 136 4.64 -5.58 8.79
CA HIS A 136 3.86 -4.47 8.25
C HIS A 136 4.67 -3.16 8.20
N ARG A 137 5.44 -2.86 9.25
CA ARG A 137 6.32 -1.69 9.29
C ARG A 137 7.39 -1.74 8.20
N SER A 138 8.03 -2.89 8.03
CA SER A 138 9.00 -3.09 6.94
C SER A 138 8.38 -2.86 5.56
N LEU A 139 7.14 -3.31 5.34
CA LEU A 139 6.41 -3.05 4.10
C LEU A 139 6.22 -1.55 3.84
N CYS A 140 5.78 -0.79 4.85
CA CYS A 140 5.57 0.65 4.73
C CYS A 140 6.86 1.39 4.34
N TYR A 141 8.01 1.02 4.92
CA TYR A 141 9.29 1.62 4.55
C TYR A 141 9.67 1.35 3.10
N ILE A 142 9.51 0.12 2.64
CA ILE A 142 9.85 -0.27 1.28
C ILE A 142 8.94 0.43 0.27
N LEU A 143 7.64 0.48 0.54
CA LEU A 143 6.68 1.13 -0.36
C LEU A 143 6.93 2.64 -0.46
N ASN A 144 7.23 3.32 0.65
CA ASN A 144 7.62 4.74 0.60
C ASN A 144 8.88 4.94 -0.24
N PHE A 145 9.92 4.11 -0.02
CA PHE A 145 11.17 4.23 -0.78
C PHE A 145 10.95 4.04 -2.29
N ILE A 146 10.15 3.04 -2.70
CA ILE A 146 9.85 2.79 -4.12
C ILE A 146 9.13 3.99 -4.76
N ASN A 147 8.22 4.63 -4.04
CA ASN A 147 7.47 5.78 -4.53
C ASN A 147 8.34 7.04 -4.71
N GLU A 148 9.48 7.15 -4.01
CA GLU A 148 10.36 8.31 -4.02
C GLU A 148 11.45 8.26 -5.12
N GLN A 149 11.60 7.15 -5.87
CA GLN A 149 12.73 6.97 -6.80
C GLN A 149 12.30 7.01 -8.29
N PRO A 150 13.00 7.77 -9.16
CA PRO A 150 12.75 7.77 -10.60
C PRO A 150 13.20 6.45 -11.25
N THR A 151 12.40 5.97 -12.19
CA THR A 151 12.34 4.58 -12.69
C THR A 151 13.56 4.08 -13.49
N ASP A 152 14.54 4.91 -13.83
CA ASP A 152 15.45 4.55 -14.93
C ASP A 152 16.85 4.04 -14.54
N GLU A 153 17.33 4.23 -13.30
CA GLU A 153 18.71 3.85 -12.92
C GLU A 153 18.85 2.60 -12.01
N HIS A 154 17.75 2.06 -11.46
CA HIS A 154 17.83 1.13 -10.30
C HIS A 154 17.06 -0.19 -10.46
N ASN A 155 16.97 -0.73 -11.69
CA ASN A 155 16.21 -1.96 -11.97
C ASN A 155 16.54 -3.15 -11.04
N LYS A 156 17.81 -3.35 -10.68
CA LYS A 156 18.22 -4.47 -9.82
C LYS A 156 17.92 -4.26 -8.33
N ILE A 157 17.94 -3.01 -7.86
CA ILE A 157 17.55 -2.68 -6.47
C ILE A 157 16.03 -2.79 -6.33
N LEU A 158 15.28 -2.32 -7.33
CA LEU A 158 13.83 -2.43 -7.37
C LEU A 158 13.37 -3.90 -7.40
N GLU A 159 14.06 -4.76 -8.16
CA GLU A 159 13.82 -6.21 -8.17
C GLU A 159 14.05 -6.84 -6.77
N ASN A 160 15.11 -6.45 -6.07
CA ASN A 160 15.35 -6.90 -4.69
C ASN A 160 14.25 -6.45 -3.72
N PHE A 161 13.77 -5.21 -3.85
CA PHE A 161 12.66 -4.72 -3.04
C PHE A 161 11.36 -5.46 -3.33
N ASN A 162 11.07 -5.78 -4.59
CA ASN A 162 9.93 -6.60 -4.97
C ASN A 162 10.01 -7.98 -4.30
N GLN A 163 11.16 -8.66 -4.35
CA GLN A 163 11.35 -9.95 -3.67
C GLN A 163 11.14 -9.84 -2.14
N LEU A 164 11.57 -8.73 -1.54
CA LEU A 164 11.38 -8.46 -0.12
C LEU A 164 9.89 -8.24 0.22
N ILE A 165 9.16 -7.50 -0.61
CA ILE A 165 7.71 -7.30 -0.47
C ILE A 165 6.98 -8.64 -0.52
N LEU A 166 7.30 -9.51 -1.48
CA LEU A 166 6.69 -10.84 -1.61
C LEU A 166 6.93 -11.68 -0.34
N SER A 167 8.16 -11.67 0.17
CA SER A 167 8.52 -12.35 1.43
C SER A 167 7.74 -11.79 2.63
N ILE A 168 7.57 -10.47 2.69
CA ILE A 168 6.79 -9.81 3.74
C ILE A 168 5.31 -10.18 3.64
N TYR A 169 4.72 -10.27 2.45
CA TYR A 169 3.34 -10.74 2.27
C TYR A 169 3.13 -12.18 2.74
N LEU A 170 4.08 -13.08 2.44
CA LEU A 170 4.04 -14.46 2.96
C LEU A 170 4.13 -14.49 4.50
N ASN A 171 5.00 -13.68 5.10
CA ASN A 171 5.16 -13.64 6.56
C ASN A 171 3.95 -13.00 7.27
N ILE A 172 3.42 -11.89 6.75
CA ILE A 172 2.19 -11.26 7.23
C ILE A 172 1.03 -12.25 7.18
N SER A 173 0.91 -12.98 6.08
CA SER A 173 -0.16 -13.96 5.92
C SER A 173 -0.01 -15.17 6.84
N ALA A 174 1.21 -15.64 7.09
CA ALA A 174 1.44 -16.65 8.12
C ALA A 174 0.98 -16.18 9.52
N CYS A 175 1.17 -14.89 9.85
CA CYS A 175 0.72 -14.34 11.13
C CYS A 175 -0.81 -14.16 11.21
N GLN A 176 -1.46 -13.87 10.07
CA GLN A 176 -2.87 -13.49 10.01
C GLN A 176 -3.82 -14.59 9.51
N LEU A 177 -3.30 -15.74 9.05
CA LEU A 177 -4.11 -16.78 8.44
C LEU A 177 -5.22 -17.33 9.34
N ILE A 178 -4.98 -17.28 10.64
CA ILE A 178 -5.90 -17.74 11.67
C ILE A 178 -7.18 -16.87 11.69
N TYR A 179 -7.11 -15.62 11.21
CA TYR A 179 -8.18 -14.63 11.33
C TYR A 179 -9.04 -14.47 10.07
N GLY A 180 -8.77 -15.20 8.98
CA GLY A 180 -9.66 -15.25 7.80
C GLY A 180 -9.87 -13.90 7.10
N ASN A 181 -8.88 -13.00 7.13
CA ASN A 181 -8.97 -11.67 6.51
C ASN A 181 -8.77 -11.75 4.99
N ASN A 182 -9.68 -11.13 4.21
CA ASN A 182 -9.62 -11.10 2.75
C ASN A 182 -8.30 -10.51 2.23
N LEU A 183 -7.90 -9.33 2.73
CA LEU A 183 -6.67 -8.65 2.31
C LEU A 183 -5.43 -9.53 2.51
N THR A 184 -5.42 -10.34 3.58
CA THR A 184 -4.34 -11.28 3.87
C THR A 184 -4.28 -12.40 2.84
N LEU A 185 -5.43 -12.97 2.47
CA LEU A 185 -5.53 -14.00 1.43
C LEU A 185 -5.14 -13.46 0.06
N TYR A 186 -5.59 -12.25 -0.28
CA TYR A 186 -5.19 -11.58 -1.51
C TYR A 186 -3.67 -11.37 -1.59
N ARG A 187 -3.06 -10.78 -0.54
CA ARG A 187 -1.61 -10.54 -0.47
C ARG A 187 -0.80 -11.83 -0.61
N ARG A 188 -1.26 -12.91 0.04
CA ARG A 188 -0.61 -14.23 -0.04
C ARG A 188 -0.75 -14.84 -1.43
N GLY A 189 -1.95 -14.79 -2.00
CA GLY A 189 -2.21 -15.27 -3.35
C GLY A 189 -1.41 -14.52 -4.41
N TYR A 190 -1.31 -13.20 -4.29
CA TYR A 190 -0.44 -12.36 -5.12
C TYR A 190 1.04 -12.75 -4.97
N ALA A 191 1.49 -13.00 -3.74
CA ALA A 191 2.86 -13.43 -3.49
C ALA A 191 3.18 -14.78 -4.16
N TYR A 192 2.30 -15.77 -4.02
CA TYR A 192 2.44 -17.06 -4.69
C TYR A 192 2.44 -16.94 -6.21
N ALA A 193 1.59 -16.08 -6.79
CA ALA A 193 1.55 -15.88 -8.24
C ALA A 193 2.89 -15.37 -8.78
N ASN A 194 3.50 -14.40 -8.10
CA ASN A 194 4.81 -13.86 -8.48
C ASN A 194 5.97 -14.84 -8.24
N LEU A 195 5.79 -15.82 -7.35
CA LEU A 195 6.75 -16.91 -7.12
C LEU A 195 6.51 -18.13 -8.03
N ASN A 196 5.53 -18.06 -8.96
CA ASN A 196 5.11 -19.13 -9.86
C ASN A 196 4.40 -20.33 -9.18
N ASP A 197 3.95 -20.18 -7.93
CA ASP A 197 3.13 -21.18 -7.22
C ASP A 197 1.63 -20.98 -7.53
N TYR A 198 1.26 -21.18 -8.79
CA TYR A 198 -0.07 -20.86 -9.30
C TYR A 198 -1.23 -21.61 -8.64
N GLU A 199 -1.00 -22.83 -8.15
CA GLU A 199 -2.02 -23.62 -7.47
C GLU A 199 -2.43 -22.99 -6.13
N LEU A 200 -1.44 -22.59 -5.31
CA LEU A 200 -1.66 -21.92 -4.04
C LEU A 200 -2.21 -20.50 -4.26
N ALA A 201 -1.71 -19.80 -5.27
CA ALA A 201 -2.21 -18.48 -5.66
C ALA A 201 -3.70 -18.53 -6.00
N LEU A 202 -4.11 -19.47 -6.87
CA LEU A 202 -5.50 -19.60 -7.30
C LEU A 202 -6.42 -19.91 -6.11
N LYS A 203 -6.00 -20.82 -5.23
CA LYS A 203 -6.76 -21.19 -4.03
C LYS A 203 -7.03 -19.98 -3.12
N ASP A 204 -6.00 -19.19 -2.86
CA ASP A 204 -6.11 -18.03 -1.96
C ASP A 204 -6.89 -16.89 -2.58
N LEU A 205 -6.67 -16.59 -3.86
CA LEU A 205 -7.40 -15.54 -4.57
C LEU A 205 -8.88 -15.89 -4.74
N GLN A 206 -9.21 -17.16 -4.97
CA GLN A 206 -10.61 -17.61 -5.00
C GLN A 206 -11.28 -17.50 -3.64
N LEU A 207 -10.57 -17.82 -2.55
CA LEU A 207 -11.11 -17.68 -1.19
C LEU A 207 -11.30 -16.21 -0.81
N ALA A 208 -10.33 -15.35 -1.16
CA ALA A 208 -10.42 -13.90 -1.02
C ALA A 208 -11.68 -13.34 -1.70
N ASN A 209 -11.85 -13.66 -2.99
CA ASN A 209 -13.01 -13.24 -3.77
C ASN A 209 -14.35 -13.81 -3.23
N LYS A 210 -14.34 -14.99 -2.60
CA LYS A 210 -15.54 -15.55 -1.96
C LYS A 210 -15.95 -14.79 -0.71
N LEU A 211 -14.99 -14.24 0.04
CA LEU A 211 -15.24 -13.52 1.29
C LEU A 211 -15.77 -12.11 1.03
N GLU A 212 -15.24 -11.39 0.04
CA GLU A 212 -15.78 -10.10 -0.40
C GLU A 212 -15.84 -10.03 -1.93
N PRO A 213 -16.94 -10.48 -2.55
CA PRO A 213 -17.08 -10.56 -4.01
C PRO A 213 -17.16 -9.20 -4.73
N ASN A 214 -17.20 -8.09 -3.99
CA ASN A 214 -17.34 -6.72 -4.52
C ASN A 214 -16.19 -5.79 -4.08
N ASP A 215 -15.05 -6.32 -3.62
CA ASP A 215 -13.90 -5.48 -3.26
C ASP A 215 -13.31 -4.87 -4.55
N GLU A 216 -13.38 -3.53 -4.71
CA GLU A 216 -12.87 -2.77 -5.86
C GLU A 216 -11.38 -3.07 -6.17
N LYS A 217 -10.64 -3.63 -5.21
CA LYS A 217 -9.23 -4.01 -5.37
C LYS A 217 -9.02 -5.38 -6.00
N ILE A 218 -10.07 -6.18 -6.18
CA ILE A 218 -10.03 -7.52 -6.77
C ILE A 218 -10.98 -7.56 -7.98
N GLU A 219 -10.78 -6.67 -8.95
CA GLU A 219 -11.47 -6.83 -10.24
C GLU A 219 -10.94 -8.08 -10.95
N ASN A 220 -11.80 -9.10 -11.04
CA ASN A 220 -11.51 -10.32 -11.75
C ASN A 220 -11.41 -10.00 -13.25
N PHE A 221 -10.37 -10.45 -13.94
CA PHE A 221 -10.24 -10.30 -15.39
C PHE A 221 -11.53 -10.68 -16.16
N TYR A 222 -12.27 -11.67 -15.66
CA TYR A 222 -13.49 -12.13 -16.30
C TYR A 222 -14.74 -11.25 -16.05
N SER A 223 -14.71 -10.34 -15.07
CA SER A 223 -15.82 -9.41 -14.85
C SER A 223 -15.84 -8.23 -15.82
N PHE A 224 -14.77 -8.01 -16.59
CA PHE A 224 -14.72 -6.93 -17.57
C PHE A 224 -15.58 -7.21 -18.79
N THR A 225 -16.21 -6.15 -19.29
CA THR A 225 -16.82 -6.09 -20.61
C THR A 225 -16.09 -5.04 -21.42
N VAL A 226 -15.58 -5.43 -22.58
CA VAL A 226 -14.82 -4.55 -23.47
C VAL A 226 -15.56 -4.37 -24.79
N LYS A 227 -15.14 -3.39 -25.59
CA LYS A 227 -15.68 -3.20 -26.94
C LYS A 227 -14.81 -3.91 -27.97
N ASP A 228 -15.42 -4.64 -28.90
CA ASP A 228 -14.71 -5.13 -30.08
C ASP A 228 -14.48 -4.01 -31.11
N TRP A 229 -13.80 -4.35 -32.21
CA TRP A 229 -13.52 -3.41 -33.30
C TRP A 229 -14.79 -2.91 -34.04
N GLN A 230 -15.93 -3.57 -33.86
CA GLN A 230 -17.24 -3.15 -34.40
C GLN A 230 -18.04 -2.32 -33.39
N GLY A 231 -17.55 -2.14 -32.16
CA GLY A 231 -18.24 -1.43 -31.08
C GLY A 231 -19.24 -2.27 -30.29
N ASN A 232 -19.27 -3.60 -30.47
CA ASN A 232 -20.12 -4.47 -29.69
C ASN A 232 -19.51 -4.76 -28.31
N ASP A 233 -20.36 -4.96 -27.31
CA ASP A 233 -19.92 -5.40 -25.99
C ASP A 233 -19.50 -6.87 -26.03
N VAL A 234 -18.31 -7.13 -25.51
CA VAL A 234 -17.66 -8.43 -25.45
C VAL A 234 -17.28 -8.68 -24.00
N SER A 235 -18.02 -9.56 -23.34
CA SER A 235 -17.68 -9.99 -21.98
C SER A 235 -16.42 -10.85 -22.02
N LEU A 236 -15.45 -10.55 -21.14
CA LEU A 236 -14.22 -11.34 -21.02
C LEU A 236 -14.45 -12.71 -20.36
N GLU A 237 -15.62 -12.92 -19.74
CA GLU A 237 -16.07 -14.21 -19.19
C GLU A 237 -15.96 -15.36 -20.20
N GLN A 238 -16.20 -15.09 -21.49
CA GLN A 238 -16.13 -16.11 -22.55
C GLN A 238 -14.74 -16.74 -22.73
N TYR A 239 -13.70 -16.07 -22.23
CA TYR A 239 -12.32 -16.55 -22.29
C TYR A 239 -11.94 -17.38 -21.06
N ARG A 240 -12.89 -17.65 -20.15
CA ARG A 240 -12.67 -18.51 -18.98
C ARG A 240 -12.23 -19.91 -19.40
N GLY A 241 -11.21 -20.41 -18.72
CA GLY A 241 -10.63 -21.73 -19.00
C GLY A 241 -9.65 -21.75 -20.17
N LYS A 242 -9.38 -20.59 -20.80
CA LYS A 242 -8.32 -20.40 -21.79
C LYS A 242 -7.20 -19.54 -21.22
N VAL A 243 -5.98 -19.77 -21.68
CA VAL A 243 -4.85 -18.86 -21.45
C VAL A 243 -5.04 -17.65 -22.35
N SER A 244 -5.18 -16.46 -21.77
CA SER A 244 -5.40 -15.21 -22.51
C SER A 244 -4.18 -14.30 -22.41
N LEU A 245 -3.61 -13.92 -23.55
CA LEU A 245 -2.57 -12.89 -23.67
C LEU A 245 -3.24 -11.54 -23.95
N VAL A 246 -3.25 -10.64 -22.97
CA VAL A 246 -3.74 -9.26 -23.12
C VAL A 246 -2.57 -8.37 -23.52
N ILE A 247 -2.66 -7.70 -24.67
CA ILE A 247 -1.56 -6.89 -25.20
C ILE A 247 -2.06 -5.57 -25.78
N ASN A 248 -1.33 -4.50 -25.49
CA ASN A 248 -1.53 -3.21 -26.14
C ASN A 248 -0.76 -3.18 -27.46
N VAL A 249 -1.44 -2.85 -28.56
CA VAL A 249 -0.86 -2.77 -29.91
C VAL A 249 -0.95 -1.35 -30.46
N ALA A 250 0.16 -0.86 -31.02
CA ALA A 250 0.16 0.38 -31.78
C ALA A 250 -0.53 0.14 -33.13
N SER A 251 -1.59 0.89 -33.42
CA SER A 251 -2.35 0.77 -34.67
C SER A 251 -1.70 1.51 -35.85
N GLU A 252 -0.83 2.49 -35.59
CA GLU A 252 -0.21 3.36 -36.60
C GLU A 252 1.32 3.37 -36.47
N CYS A 253 1.96 2.22 -36.64
CA CYS A 253 3.42 2.11 -36.71
C CYS A 253 3.84 1.30 -37.94
N SER A 254 5.01 1.60 -38.52
CA SER A 254 5.56 0.82 -39.65
C SER A 254 5.82 -0.65 -39.30
N LEU A 255 5.99 -0.96 -38.01
CA LEU A 255 6.19 -2.32 -37.51
C LEU A 255 4.88 -3.04 -37.17
N THR A 256 3.75 -2.33 -37.12
CA THR A 256 2.44 -2.88 -36.69
C THR A 256 2.11 -4.20 -37.39
N TYR A 257 2.39 -4.30 -38.69
CA TYR A 257 2.15 -5.51 -39.48
C TYR A 257 2.94 -6.73 -38.98
N GLU A 258 4.24 -6.58 -38.71
CA GLU A 258 5.10 -7.67 -38.22
C GLU A 258 4.65 -8.16 -36.83
N HIS A 259 4.27 -7.22 -35.95
CA HIS A 259 3.76 -7.56 -34.62
C HIS A 259 2.43 -8.34 -34.70
N PHE A 260 1.52 -7.94 -35.59
CA PHE A 260 0.27 -8.68 -35.79
C PHE A 260 0.51 -10.07 -36.39
N GLU A 261 1.39 -10.21 -37.37
CA GLU A 261 1.72 -11.53 -37.93
C GLU A 261 2.32 -12.46 -36.88
N ALA A 262 3.23 -11.97 -36.03
CA ALA A 262 3.80 -12.76 -34.95
C ALA A 262 2.74 -13.21 -33.93
N LEU A 263 1.80 -12.33 -33.55
CA LEU A 263 0.72 -12.66 -32.62
C LEU A 263 -0.27 -13.68 -33.20
N VAL A 264 -0.58 -13.56 -34.50
CA VAL A 264 -1.41 -14.55 -35.21
C VAL A 264 -0.69 -15.88 -35.30
N GLY A 265 0.60 -15.88 -35.62
CA GLY A 265 1.44 -17.08 -35.65
C GLY A 265 1.46 -17.79 -34.30
N LEU A 266 1.72 -17.04 -33.22
CA LEU A 266 1.68 -17.56 -31.85
C LEU A 266 0.32 -18.18 -31.50
N GLN A 267 -0.78 -17.51 -31.85
CA GLN A 267 -2.11 -18.06 -31.61
C GLN A 267 -2.37 -19.35 -32.39
N GLN A 268 -1.85 -19.47 -33.61
CA GLN A 268 -1.98 -20.69 -34.42
C GLN A 268 -1.14 -21.83 -33.84
N GLU A 269 0.12 -21.56 -33.49
CA GLU A 269 1.04 -22.55 -32.91
C GLU A 269 0.53 -23.13 -31.60
N LEU A 270 -0.06 -22.30 -30.73
CA LEU A 270 -0.57 -22.74 -29.42
C LEU A 270 -1.95 -23.40 -29.49
N ASN A 271 -2.67 -23.28 -30.61
CA ASN A 271 -3.98 -23.90 -30.81
C ASN A 271 -3.99 -25.10 -31.76
N VAL A 272 -2.81 -25.69 -32.03
CA VAL A 272 -2.66 -26.86 -32.90
C VAL A 272 -3.55 -28.02 -32.43
N GLY A 273 -4.22 -28.66 -33.39
CA GLY A 273 -5.12 -29.79 -33.11
C GLY A 273 -6.52 -29.39 -32.61
N GLY A 274 -6.93 -28.13 -32.79
CA GLY A 274 -8.30 -27.67 -32.54
C GLY A 274 -8.66 -27.44 -31.07
N ARG A 275 -7.66 -27.42 -30.17
CA ARG A 275 -7.88 -27.37 -28.72
C ARG A 275 -8.28 -25.99 -28.18
N ASN A 276 -8.13 -24.93 -28.98
CA ASN A 276 -8.55 -23.55 -28.68
C ASN A 276 -8.28 -23.12 -27.22
N ILE A 277 -7.06 -23.39 -26.74
CA ILE A 277 -6.63 -23.20 -25.36
C ILE A 277 -5.97 -21.84 -25.12
N PHE A 278 -5.56 -21.15 -26.18
CA PHE A 278 -4.82 -19.89 -26.11
C PHE A 278 -5.49 -18.80 -26.95
N GLN A 279 -5.59 -17.59 -26.42
CA GLN A 279 -6.21 -16.46 -27.11
C GLN A 279 -5.37 -15.20 -26.94
N VAL A 280 -5.17 -14.45 -28.03
CA VAL A 280 -4.63 -13.10 -27.98
C VAL A 280 -5.77 -12.09 -27.96
N LEU A 281 -5.74 -11.17 -26.99
CA LEU A 281 -6.64 -10.03 -26.87
C LEU A 281 -5.82 -8.75 -27.09
N ALA A 282 -5.88 -8.23 -28.31
CA ALA A 282 -5.14 -7.05 -28.73
C ALA A 282 -5.98 -5.77 -28.54
N PHE A 283 -5.50 -4.84 -27.72
CA PHE A 283 -6.14 -3.56 -27.44
C PHE A 283 -5.37 -2.43 -28.14
N PRO A 284 -6.03 -1.58 -28.94
CA PRO A 284 -5.35 -0.44 -29.55
C PRO A 284 -4.89 0.53 -28.45
N THR A 285 -3.65 1.01 -28.57
CA THR A 285 -3.10 2.03 -27.67
C THR A 285 -2.47 3.18 -28.47
N ASN A 286 -2.58 4.40 -27.94
CA ASN A 286 -1.80 5.56 -28.41
C ASN A 286 -0.76 6.00 -27.36
N GLN A 287 -0.24 5.06 -26.56
CA GLN A 287 0.77 5.35 -25.54
C GLN A 287 2.11 5.87 -26.10
N PHE A 288 2.32 5.81 -27.42
CA PHE A 288 3.53 6.28 -28.09
C PHE A 288 3.39 7.69 -28.73
N GLY A 289 2.22 8.33 -28.63
CA GLY A 289 2.06 9.78 -28.84
C GLY A 289 2.56 10.33 -30.18
N TYR A 290 2.05 9.80 -31.29
CA TYR A 290 2.13 10.47 -32.59
C TYR A 290 0.85 11.24 -32.90
#